data_AF-A0A7S0WVY2-F1
#
_entry.id   AF-A0A7S0WVY2-F1
#
_cell.length_a   1.000
_cell.length_b   1.000
_cell.length_c   1.000
_cell.angle_alpha   90.00
_cell.angle_beta   90.00
_cell.angle_gamma   90.00
#
_symmetry.space_group_name_H-M   'P 1'
#
loop_
_entity.id
_entity.type
_entity.pdbx_description
1 polymer ?
#
loop_
_entity_poly.entity_id
_entity_poly.type
_entity_poly.pdbx_seq_one_letter_code
_entity_poly.pdbx_strand_id
1 'polypeptide(L)'
;GSAEGKDLLNRLLCLLINMVEHDSNNRAALGRMCVGAKDKYEDGEAVLALLARLFTAHAEGQAEREAAAARKAEISLEDMVAADSEMEDTIVQAYVALLLTCLASKSHDRMDDLQRMLPERGLGEVAAVVEKFLHFSEHVGVVTEAARQSMLEQVAVLREAAAASKKSCA
;
A
#
# COMPACT_ATOMS: atom_id res chain seq x y z
N GLY A 1 -5.33 5.37 22.60
CA GLY A 1 -4.69 4.15 22.08
C GLY A 1 -4.57 4.21 20.57
N SER A 2 -3.71 5.08 20.03
CA SER A 2 -3.53 5.25 18.58
C SER A 2 -2.22 4.63 18.07
N ALA A 3 -1.12 4.73 18.84
CA ALA A 3 0.18 4.18 18.45
C ALA A 3 0.22 2.63 18.47
N GLU A 4 -0.28 2.01 19.55
CA GLU A 4 -0.29 0.53 19.68
C GLU A 4 -1.09 -0.18 18.57
N GLY A 5 -2.17 0.47 18.09
CA GLY A 5 -3.00 -0.09 17.01
C GLY A 5 -2.28 -0.08 15.67
N LYS A 6 -1.52 0.97 15.36
CA LYS A 6 -0.74 1.09 14.12
C LYS A 6 0.49 0.18 14.14
N ASP A 7 1.16 0.05 15.27
CA ASP A 7 2.25 -0.90 15.45
C ASP A 7 1.81 -2.35 15.23
N LEU A 8 0.65 -2.73 15.77
CA LEU A 8 0.07 -4.04 15.53
C LEU A 8 -0.26 -4.22 14.04
N LEU A 9 -0.89 -3.23 13.41
CA LEU A 9 -1.22 -3.26 11.99
C LEU A 9 0.03 -3.45 11.11
N ASN A 10 1.10 -2.70 11.36
CA ASN A 10 2.37 -2.83 10.65
C ASN A 10 2.94 -4.24 10.77
N ARG A 11 2.95 -4.82 11.97
CA ARG A 11 3.43 -6.20 12.19
C ARG A 11 2.58 -7.23 11.44
N LEU A 12 1.26 -7.04 11.43
CA LEU A 12 0.34 -7.92 10.70
C LEU A 12 0.57 -7.83 9.19
N LEU A 13 0.72 -6.61 8.65
CA LEU A 13 1.00 -6.42 7.22
C LEU A 13 2.34 -7.06 6.82
N CYS A 14 3.40 -6.86 7.60
CA CYS A 14 4.69 -7.52 7.39
C CYS A 14 4.57 -9.05 7.39
N LEU A 15 3.83 -9.60 8.34
CA LEU A 15 3.60 -11.04 8.40
C LEU A 15 2.85 -11.54 7.16
N LEU A 16 1.80 -10.83 6.74
CA LEU A 16 1.03 -11.18 5.55
C LEU A 16 1.90 -11.14 4.30
N ILE A 17 2.73 -10.10 4.12
CA ILE A 17 3.69 -10.01 3.02
C ILE A 17 4.61 -11.23 3.01
N ASN A 18 5.24 -11.54 4.14
CA ASN A 18 6.13 -12.70 4.26
C ASN A 18 5.43 -14.02 3.90
N MET A 19 4.15 -14.18 4.27
CA MET A 19 3.38 -15.38 3.94
C MET A 19 3.07 -15.50 2.46
N VAL A 20 2.91 -14.39 1.73
CA VAL A 20 2.44 -14.40 0.34
C VAL A 20 3.55 -14.19 -0.69
N GLU A 21 4.65 -13.53 -0.32
CA GLU A 21 5.71 -13.14 -1.27
C GLU A 21 6.24 -14.33 -2.07
N HIS A 22 6.51 -15.45 -1.38
CA HIS A 22 7.11 -16.63 -1.99
C HIS A 22 6.16 -17.84 -2.11
N ASP A 23 4.98 -17.81 -1.49
CA ASP A 23 4.03 -18.94 -1.50
C ASP A 23 2.78 -18.65 -2.36
N SER A 24 2.63 -19.40 -3.44
CA SER A 24 1.51 -19.27 -4.39
C SER A 24 0.17 -19.70 -3.80
N ASN A 25 0.16 -20.69 -2.90
CA ASN A 25 -1.06 -21.16 -2.26
C ASN A 25 -1.56 -20.11 -1.26
N ASN A 26 -0.66 -19.52 -0.46
CA ASN A 26 -0.99 -18.44 0.46
C ASN A 26 -1.50 -17.22 -0.30
N ARG A 27 -0.84 -16.81 -1.40
CA ARG A 27 -1.35 -15.72 -2.27
C ARG A 27 -2.74 -16.00 -2.78
N ALA A 28 -2.97 -17.21 -3.29
CA ALA A 28 -4.24 -17.56 -3.90
C ALA A 28 -5.35 -17.67 -2.85
N ALA A 29 -5.04 -18.20 -1.67
CA ALA A 29 -5.94 -18.23 -0.53
C ALA A 29 -6.30 -16.82 -0.07
N LEU A 30 -5.31 -15.98 0.27
CA LEU A 30 -5.53 -14.63 0.76
C LEU A 30 -6.22 -13.73 -0.28
N GLY A 31 -5.86 -13.85 -1.55
CA GLY A 31 -6.48 -13.09 -2.64
C GLY A 31 -7.95 -13.45 -2.91
N ARG A 32 -8.43 -14.61 -2.45
CA ARG A 32 -9.84 -15.01 -2.53
C ARG A 32 -10.60 -14.83 -1.22
N MET A 33 -9.91 -14.44 -0.14
CA MET A 33 -10.56 -14.27 1.15
C MET A 33 -11.45 -13.03 1.12
N CYS A 34 -12.58 -13.12 1.81
CA CYS A 34 -13.43 -11.99 2.14
C CYS A 34 -13.40 -11.79 3.65
N VAL A 35 -13.35 -10.52 4.07
CA VAL A 35 -13.35 -10.08 5.47
C VAL A 35 -14.68 -9.41 5.75
N GLY A 36 -15.40 -9.91 6.74
CA GLY A 36 -16.65 -9.31 7.21
C GLY A 36 -16.69 -9.30 8.73
N ALA A 37 -17.07 -8.17 9.32
CA ALA A 37 -17.54 -8.17 10.69
C ALA A 37 -18.92 -8.82 10.70
N LYS A 38 -19.09 -9.90 11.49
CA LYS A 38 -20.32 -10.71 11.58
C LYS A 38 -21.61 -9.89 11.80
N ASP A 39 -21.51 -8.63 12.21
CA ASP A 39 -22.64 -7.77 12.57
C ASP A 39 -22.86 -6.55 11.65
N LYS A 40 -22.06 -6.33 10.59
CA LYS A 40 -22.18 -5.10 9.76
C LYS A 40 -22.12 -5.28 8.23
N TYR A 41 -21.66 -6.41 7.72
CA TYR A 41 -21.57 -6.65 6.27
C TYR A 41 -22.18 -8.01 5.96
N GLU A 42 -23.37 -8.02 5.33
CA GLU A 42 -24.07 -9.26 4.94
C GLU A 42 -23.37 -10.03 3.81
N ASP A 43 -22.42 -9.40 3.14
CA ASP A 43 -21.50 -10.00 2.18
C ASP A 43 -20.08 -9.54 2.53
N GLY A 44 -19.15 -10.48 2.73
CA GLY A 44 -17.79 -10.14 3.15
C GLY A 44 -17.06 -9.30 2.10
N GLU A 45 -16.26 -8.32 2.52
CA GLU A 45 -15.47 -7.52 1.59
C GLU A 45 -14.22 -8.29 1.15
N ALA A 46 -13.99 -8.44 -0.16
CA ALA A 46 -12.78 -9.07 -0.67
C ALA A 46 -11.53 -8.36 -0.12
N VAL A 47 -10.54 -9.12 0.37
CA VAL A 47 -9.29 -8.58 0.95
C VAL A 47 -8.63 -7.58 0.00
N LEU A 48 -8.64 -7.86 -1.31
CA LEU A 48 -8.05 -6.97 -2.32
C LEU A 48 -8.74 -5.60 -2.36
N ALA A 49 -10.08 -5.57 -2.27
CA ALA A 49 -10.86 -4.33 -2.25
C ALA A 49 -10.63 -3.55 -0.95
N LEU A 50 -10.59 -4.24 0.20
CA LEU A 50 -10.29 -3.64 1.49
C LEU A 50 -8.91 -2.97 1.49
N LEU A 51 -7.89 -3.67 0.98
CA LEU A 51 -6.53 -3.14 0.89
C LEU A 51 -6.44 -1.96 -0.08
N ALA A 52 -7.13 -2.01 -1.23
CA ALA A 52 -7.18 -0.89 -2.18
C ALA A 52 -7.79 0.36 -1.54
N ARG A 53 -8.91 0.19 -0.79
CA ARG A 53 -9.52 1.29 -0.03
C ARG A 53 -8.61 1.82 1.06
N LEU A 54 -7.93 0.95 1.80
CA LEU A 54 -6.98 1.36 2.83
C LEU A 54 -5.85 2.19 2.21
N PHE A 55 -5.30 1.75 1.08
CA PHE A 55 -4.29 2.50 0.33
C PHE A 55 -4.77 3.90 -0.08
N THR A 56 -5.98 4.01 -0.64
CA THR A 56 -6.55 5.28 -1.09
C THR A 56 -6.87 6.22 0.08
N ALA A 57 -7.42 5.70 1.19
CA ALA A 57 -7.72 6.51 2.36
C ALA A 57 -6.46 7.18 2.95
N HIS A 58 -5.32 6.49 2.90
CA HIS A 58 -4.04 7.07 3.31
C HIS A 58 -3.52 8.10 2.29
N ALA A 59 -3.73 7.89 0.99
CA ALA A 59 -3.29 8.83 -0.07
C ALA A 59 -4.02 10.18 -0.01
N GLU A 60 -5.35 10.14 0.15
CA GLU A 60 -6.18 11.35 0.26
C GLU A 60 -5.82 12.16 1.51
N GLY A 61 -5.68 11.47 2.66
CA GLY A 61 -5.27 12.10 3.90
C GLY A 61 -3.88 12.75 3.83
N GLN A 62 -2.95 12.16 3.08
CA GLN A 62 -1.61 12.73 2.91
C GLN A 62 -1.63 13.99 2.01
N ALA A 63 -2.36 13.97 0.90
CA ALA A 63 -2.43 15.11 -0.03
C ALA A 63 -3.03 16.38 0.63
N GLU A 64 -4.06 16.21 1.45
CA GLU A 64 -4.66 17.33 2.20
C GLU A 64 -3.69 17.93 3.23
N ARG A 65 -2.90 17.08 3.89
CA ARG A 65 -1.93 17.49 4.91
C ARG A 65 -0.71 18.18 4.29
N GLU A 66 -0.15 17.64 3.20
CA GLU A 66 0.95 18.29 2.47
C GLU A 66 0.55 19.69 1.98
N ALA A 67 -0.69 19.84 1.48
CA ALA A 67 -1.23 21.12 1.07
C ALA A 67 -1.45 22.11 2.23
N ALA A 68 -1.72 21.61 3.44
CA ALA A 68 -1.85 22.42 4.65
C ALA A 68 -0.48 22.82 5.22
N ALA A 69 0.49 21.89 5.26
CA ALA A 69 1.85 22.14 5.72
C ALA A 69 2.58 23.18 4.86
N ALA A 70 2.41 23.13 3.53
CA ALA A 70 2.97 24.12 2.61
C ALA A 70 2.47 25.56 2.84
N ARG A 71 1.38 25.75 3.61
CA ARG A 71 0.80 27.06 3.93
C ARG A 71 1.27 27.62 5.28
N LYS A 72 1.98 26.84 6.11
CA LYS A 72 2.50 27.28 7.41
C LYS A 72 3.96 27.72 7.28
N ALA A 73 4.31 28.83 7.93
CA ALA A 73 5.68 29.39 7.94
C ALA A 73 6.48 29.01 9.20
N GLU A 74 5.83 28.50 10.25
CA GLU A 74 6.45 28.21 11.55
C GLU A 74 6.01 26.81 12.02
N ILE A 75 6.96 26.03 12.55
CA ILE A 75 6.75 24.65 12.99
C ILE A 75 6.47 24.66 14.50
N SER A 76 5.28 24.21 14.89
CA SER A 76 4.90 24.03 16.30
C SER A 76 5.19 22.61 16.81
N LEU A 77 5.12 22.42 18.13
CA LEU A 77 5.19 21.09 18.75
C LEU A 77 4.06 20.16 18.25
N GLU A 78 2.88 20.72 17.98
CA GLU A 78 1.75 20.00 17.41
C GLU A 78 2.04 19.53 15.98
N ASP A 79 2.78 20.34 15.20
CA ASP A 79 3.24 19.96 13.86
C ASP A 79 4.29 18.85 13.90
N MET A 80 5.14 18.81 14.94
CA MET A 80 6.09 17.69 15.15
C MET A 80 5.36 16.38 15.49
N VAL A 81 4.34 16.43 16.35
CA VAL A 81 3.53 15.24 16.70
C VAL A 81 2.69 14.77 15.52
N ALA A 82 2.16 15.70 14.72
CA ALA A 82 1.47 15.38 13.47
C ALA A 82 2.41 14.70 12.47
N ALA A 83 3.64 15.20 12.30
CA ALA A 83 4.64 14.62 11.41
C ALA A 83 5.02 13.17 11.79
N ASP A 84 5.10 12.86 13.09
CA ASP A 84 5.37 11.49 13.57
C ASP A 84 4.22 10.53 13.18
N SER A 85 2.96 10.96 13.42
CA SER A 85 1.78 10.21 12.99
C SER A 85 1.67 10.08 11.46
N GLU A 86 2.14 11.07 10.70
CA GLU A 86 2.17 11.04 9.24
C GLU A 86 3.21 10.04 8.71
N MET A 87 4.37 9.96 9.37
CA MET A 87 5.38 8.98 9.03
C MET A 87 4.84 7.55 9.24
N GLU A 88 4.13 7.31 10.35
CA GLU A 88 3.45 6.02 10.59
C GLU A 88 2.41 5.70 9.51
N ASP A 89 1.57 6.67 9.12
CA ASP A 89 0.56 6.49 8.08
C ASP A 89 1.22 6.17 6.72
N THR A 90 2.36 6.80 6.43
CA THR A 90 3.16 6.55 5.23
C THR A 90 3.74 5.13 5.22
N ILE A 91 4.22 4.64 6.37
CA ILE A 91 4.73 3.27 6.50
C ILE A 91 3.60 2.24 6.32
N VAL A 92 2.44 2.46 6.95
CA VAL A 92 1.26 1.60 6.75
C VAL A 92 0.89 1.54 5.27
N GLN A 93 0.81 2.70 4.61
CA GLN A 93 0.48 2.78 3.19
C GLN A 93 1.48 2.01 2.32
N ALA A 94 2.77 2.09 2.63
CA ALA A 94 3.81 1.35 1.93
C ALA A 94 3.65 -0.17 2.07
N TYR A 95 3.40 -0.68 3.28
CA TYR A 95 3.16 -2.10 3.48
C TYR A 95 1.87 -2.58 2.80
N VAL A 96 0.82 -1.75 2.78
CA VAL A 96 -0.40 -2.06 2.01
C VAL A 96 -0.09 -2.13 0.52
N ALA A 97 0.71 -1.21 -0.02
CA ALA A 97 1.13 -1.21 -1.43
C ALA A 97 1.93 -2.47 -1.80
N LEU A 98 2.87 -2.88 -0.95
CA LEU A 98 3.63 -4.12 -1.13
C LEU A 98 2.70 -5.34 -1.14
N LEU A 99 1.78 -5.43 -0.16
CA LEU A 99 0.84 -6.56 -0.07
C LEU A 99 -0.12 -6.62 -1.26
N LEU A 100 -0.68 -5.47 -1.68
CA LEU A 100 -1.50 -5.36 -2.89
C LEU A 100 -0.77 -5.91 -4.11
N THR A 101 0.50 -5.53 -4.25
CA THR A 101 1.33 -5.95 -5.38
C THR A 101 1.65 -7.44 -5.31
N CYS A 102 1.97 -7.98 -4.13
CA CYS A 102 2.14 -9.42 -3.96
C CYS A 102 0.87 -10.19 -4.36
N LEU A 103 -0.32 -9.71 -3.99
CA LEU A 103 -1.58 -10.38 -4.29
C LEU A 103 -1.99 -10.29 -5.77
N ALA A 104 -1.63 -9.20 -6.46
CA ALA A 104 -2.02 -8.96 -7.85
C ALA A 104 -0.99 -9.43 -8.89
N SER A 105 0.31 -9.27 -8.63
CA SER A 105 1.41 -9.40 -9.62
C SER A 105 1.55 -10.75 -10.34
N LYS A 106 0.94 -11.82 -9.82
CA LYS A 106 1.02 -13.17 -10.41
C LYS A 106 -0.30 -13.62 -11.06
N SER A 107 -1.21 -12.69 -11.35
CA SER A 107 -2.54 -12.97 -11.90
C SER A 107 -3.08 -11.77 -12.68
N HIS A 108 -3.23 -11.91 -13.99
CA HIS A 108 -3.73 -10.83 -14.85
C HIS A 108 -5.08 -10.29 -14.37
N ASP A 109 -6.04 -11.17 -14.10
CA ASP A 109 -7.38 -10.79 -13.64
C ASP A 109 -7.35 -9.94 -12.35
N ARG A 110 -6.51 -10.32 -11.37
CA ARG A 110 -6.37 -9.57 -10.11
C ARG A 110 -5.68 -8.24 -10.30
N MET A 111 -4.73 -8.15 -11.23
CA MET A 111 -4.10 -6.87 -11.58
C MET A 111 -5.10 -5.93 -12.25
N ASP A 112 -5.94 -6.45 -13.14
CA ASP A 112 -7.03 -5.68 -13.76
C ASP A 112 -8.07 -5.23 -12.73
N ASP A 113 -8.47 -6.12 -11.82
CA ASP A 113 -9.40 -5.78 -10.73
C ASP A 113 -8.83 -4.71 -9.82
N LEU A 114 -7.55 -4.84 -9.43
CA LEU A 114 -6.87 -3.82 -8.63
C LEU A 114 -6.84 -2.46 -9.35
N GLN A 115 -6.55 -2.44 -10.65
CA GLN A 115 -6.57 -1.21 -11.44
C GLN A 115 -7.97 -0.55 -11.48
N ARG A 116 -9.05 -1.35 -11.49
CA ARG A 116 -10.44 -0.83 -11.44
C ARG A 116 -10.84 -0.33 -10.05
N MET A 117 -10.24 -0.86 -8.99
CA MET A 117 -10.52 -0.47 -7.60
C MET A 117 -9.82 0.84 -7.21
N LEU A 118 -8.75 1.21 -7.90
CA LEU A 118 -7.94 2.40 -7.60
C LEU A 118 -8.46 3.65 -8.35
N PRO A 119 -8.27 4.86 -7.79
CA PRO A 119 -8.62 6.13 -8.43
C PRO A 119 -7.73 6.45 -9.65
N GLU A 120 -7.91 7.60 -10.31
CA GLU A 120 -7.31 7.94 -11.63
C GLU A 120 -5.80 7.66 -11.78
N ARG A 121 -4.97 7.83 -10.74
CA ARG A 121 -3.53 7.56 -10.80
C ARG A 121 -3.18 6.06 -10.72
N GLY A 122 -4.14 5.24 -10.29
CA GLY A 122 -4.16 3.78 -10.40
C GLY A 122 -2.92 3.10 -9.84
N LEU A 123 -2.46 2.06 -10.55
CA LEU A 123 -1.24 1.32 -10.22
C LEU A 123 0.04 2.18 -10.25
N GLY A 124 0.01 3.33 -10.94
CA GLY A 124 1.15 4.26 -10.96
C GLY A 124 1.42 4.90 -9.61
N GLU A 125 0.37 5.17 -8.82
CA GLU A 125 0.50 5.69 -7.46
C GLU A 125 1.04 4.62 -6.49
N VAL A 126 0.55 3.39 -6.62
CA VAL A 126 1.08 2.23 -5.87
C VAL A 126 2.58 2.08 -6.13
N ALA A 127 3.01 2.17 -7.40
CA ALA A 127 4.42 2.09 -7.76
C ALA A 127 5.26 3.21 -7.13
N ALA A 128 4.74 4.44 -7.11
CA ALA A 128 5.43 5.58 -6.52
C ALA A 128 5.59 5.44 -5.00
N VAL A 129 4.59 4.90 -4.30
CA VAL A 129 4.67 4.63 -2.86
C VAL A 129 5.74 3.57 -2.56
N VAL A 130 5.77 2.47 -3.32
CA VAL A 130 6.79 1.42 -3.15
C VAL A 130 8.20 1.97 -3.41
N GLU A 131 8.38 2.79 -4.45
CA GLU A 131 9.68 3.40 -4.78
C GLU A 131 10.15 4.38 -3.69
N LYS A 132 9.25 5.23 -3.17
CA LYS A 132 9.55 6.11 -2.03
C LYS A 132 9.94 5.31 -0.79
N PHE A 133 9.22 4.22 -0.51
CA PHE A 133 9.51 3.36 0.63
C PHE A 133 10.86 2.63 0.50
N LEU A 134 11.22 2.19 -0.71
CA LEU A 134 12.54 1.63 -0.97
C LEU A 134 13.64 2.66 -0.69
N HIS A 135 13.52 3.87 -1.25
CA HIS A 135 14.50 4.95 -1.02
C HIS A 135 14.63 5.29 0.47
N PHE A 136 13.50 5.37 1.19
CA PHE A 136 13.50 5.56 2.63
C PHE A 136 14.22 4.42 3.37
N SER A 137 13.93 3.17 3.03
CA SER A 137 14.52 1.99 3.67
C SER A 137 16.02 1.86 3.40
N GLU A 138 16.47 2.25 2.21
CA GLU A 138 17.89 2.36 1.84
C GLU A 138 18.57 3.46 2.66
N HIS A 139 17.93 4.64 2.79
CA HIS A 139 18.46 5.76 3.55
C HIS A 139 18.65 5.42 5.04
N VAL A 140 17.71 4.69 5.64
CA VAL A 140 17.76 4.26 7.05
C VAL A 140 18.70 3.04 7.24
N GLY A 141 19.11 2.37 6.16
CA GLY A 141 20.05 1.25 6.21
C GLY A 141 19.46 -0.06 6.74
N VAL A 142 18.14 -0.27 6.57
CA VAL A 142 17.41 -1.43 7.11
C VAL A 142 17.02 -2.45 6.03
N VAL A 143 17.34 -2.18 4.77
CA VAL A 143 16.96 -3.04 3.63
C VAL A 143 18.07 -4.04 3.30
N THR A 144 17.68 -5.30 3.09
CA THR A 144 18.58 -6.33 2.54
C THR A 144 18.56 -6.30 1.01
N GLU A 145 19.60 -6.81 0.36
CA GLU A 145 19.64 -6.87 -1.12
C GLU A 145 18.46 -7.67 -1.69
N ALA A 146 18.04 -8.74 -1.02
CA ALA A 146 16.89 -9.53 -1.43
C ALA A 146 15.58 -8.71 -1.38
N ALA A 147 15.35 -7.98 -0.29
CA ALA A 147 14.17 -7.13 -0.14
C ALA A 147 14.18 -5.98 -1.16
N ARG A 148 15.35 -5.38 -1.39
CA ARG A 148 15.55 -4.35 -2.41
C ARG A 148 15.18 -4.86 -3.80
N GLN A 149 15.69 -6.03 -4.19
CA GLN A 149 15.40 -6.63 -5.49
C GLN A 149 13.91 -6.95 -5.64
N SER A 150 13.27 -7.51 -4.62
CA SER A 150 11.82 -7.78 -4.60
C SER A 150 11.01 -6.50 -4.82
N MET A 151 11.34 -5.41 -4.11
CA MET A 151 10.65 -4.12 -4.28
C MET A 151 10.84 -3.52 -5.68
N LEU A 152 12.04 -3.63 -6.26
CA LEU A 152 12.31 -3.17 -7.62
C LEU A 152 11.48 -3.95 -8.66
N GLU A 153 11.36 -5.27 -8.49
CA GLU A 153 10.52 -6.11 -9.34
C GLU A 153 9.04 -5.72 -9.23
N GLN A 154 8.57 -5.46 -8.02
CA GLN A 154 7.21 -4.97 -7.79
C GLN A 154 6.94 -3.63 -8.48
N VAL A 155 7.86 -2.67 -8.37
CA VAL A 155 7.76 -1.38 -9.07
C VAL A 155 7.71 -1.56 -10.59
N ALA A 156 8.55 -2.44 -11.14
CA ALA A 156 8.55 -2.73 -12.57
C ALA A 156 7.20 -3.30 -13.04
N VAL A 157 6.67 -4.31 -12.35
CA VAL A 157 5.38 -4.94 -12.65
C VAL A 157 4.24 -3.91 -12.62
N LEU A 158 4.18 -3.08 -11.59
CA LEU A 158 3.14 -2.05 -11.45
C LEU A 158 3.20 -1.02 -12.57
N ARG A 159 4.41 -0.57 -12.94
CA ARG A 159 4.58 0.41 -14.02
C ARG A 159 4.25 -0.18 -15.39
N GLU A 160 4.60 -1.44 -15.64
CA GLU A 160 4.23 -2.14 -16.87
C GLU A 160 2.70 -2.27 -17.00
N ALA A 161 2.03 -2.70 -15.92
CA ALA A 161 0.57 -2.81 -15.89
C ALA A 161 -0.11 -1.44 -16.05
N ALA A 162 0.38 -0.40 -15.38
CA ALA A 162 -0.13 0.97 -15.54
C ALA A 162 0.04 1.49 -16.98
N ALA A 163 1.15 1.16 -17.66
CA ALA A 163 1.38 1.55 -19.04
C ALA A 163 0.51 0.77 -20.03
N ALA A 164 0.26 -0.51 -19.78
CA ALA A 164 -0.63 -1.35 -20.60
C ALA A 164 -2.08 -0.84 -20.56
N SER A 165 -2.57 -0.44 -19.38
CA SER A 165 -3.91 0.11 -19.21
C SER A 165 -4.12 1.40 -20.01
N LYS A 166 -3.16 2.32 -20.02
CA LYS A 166 -3.23 3.58 -20.80
C LYS A 166 -3.32 3.36 -22.31
N LYS A 167 -2.72 2.29 -22.84
CA LYS A 167 -2.78 1.96 -24.27
C LYS A 167 -4.10 1.35 -24.71
N SER A 168 -4.87 0.75 -23.80
CA SER A 168 -6.16 0.14 -24.11
C SER A 168 -7.31 1.15 -24.16
N CYS A 169 -7.12 2.37 -23.66
CA CYS A 169 -8.12 3.44 -23.64
C CYS A 169 -7.88 4.54 -24.68
N ALA A 170 -6.84 4.42 -25.51
CA ALA A 170 -6.51 5.32 -26.62
C ALA A 170 -6.86 4.66 -27.97
#